data_AF-A0A7Y5GNF5-F1
#
_entry.id   AF-A0A7Y5GNF5-F1
#
_cell.length_a   1.000
_cell.length_b   1.000
_cell.length_c   1.000
_cell.angle_alpha   90.00
_cell.angle_beta   90.00
_cell.angle_gamma   90.00
#
_symmetry.space_group_name_H-M   'P 1'
#
loop_
_entity.id
_entity.type
_entity.pdbx_description
1 polymer ?
#
loop_
_entity_poly.entity_id
_entity_poly.type
_entity_poly.pdbx_seq_one_letter_code
_entity_poly.pdbx_strand_id
1 'polypeptide(L)' 'MSLTPKEIKFEEEIKILNGIYSDMLEAIHAKPDTTNVEELNNYFGNVYGILNRTALRVKDIKNLLERDKKFIHETWNAPA' A
#
# COMPACT_ATOMS: atom_id res chain seq x y z
N MET A 1 19.38 17.47 11.45
CA MET A 1 19.05 16.35 12.36
C MET A 1 18.81 15.12 11.50
N SER A 2 19.39 13.98 11.85
CA SER A 2 19.12 12.69 11.21
C SER A 2 17.87 12.06 11.81
N LEU A 3 17.03 11.45 10.97
CA LEU A 3 15.83 10.74 11.42
C LEU A 3 16.21 9.52 12.28
N THR A 4 15.39 9.24 13.27
CA THR A 4 15.45 8.01 14.05
C THR A 4 14.98 6.82 13.20
N PRO A 5 15.38 5.58 13.54
CA PRO A 5 14.90 4.38 12.84
C PRO A 5 13.38 4.25 12.81
N LYS A 6 12.69 4.74 13.85
CA LYS A 6 11.22 4.75 13.92
C LYS A 6 10.60 5.73 12.93
N GLU A 7 11.19 6.91 12.79
CA GLU A 7 10.71 7.93 11.83
C GLU A 7 10.93 7.48 10.39
N ILE A 8 12.09 6.87 10.08
CA ILE A 8 12.36 6.29 8.75
C ILE A 8 11.31 5.24 8.39
N LYS A 9 10.99 4.34 9.32
CA LYS A 9 9.97 3.30 9.10
C LYS A 9 8.58 3.90 8.89
N PHE A 10 8.20 4.91 9.67
CA PHE A 10 6.91 5.58 9.50
C PHE A 10 6.81 6.29 8.14
N GLU A 11 7.90 6.90 7.66
CA GLU A 11 7.95 7.46 6.30
C GLU A 11 7.77 6.38 5.22
N GLU A 12 8.36 5.19 5.39
CA GLU A 12 8.15 4.05 4.49
C GLU A 12 6.69 3.60 4.46
N GLU A 13 6.04 3.52 5.62
CA GLU A 13 4.62 3.17 5.74
C GLU A 13 3.72 4.18 5.03
N ILE A 14 3.96 5.47 5.25
CA ILE A 14 3.25 6.57 4.56
C ILE A 14 3.47 6.50 3.05
N LYS A 15 4.68 6.19 2.60
CA LYS A 15 4.99 6.04 1.17
C LYS A 15 4.17 4.92 0.53
N ILE A 16 4.01 3.79 1.21
CA ILE A 16 3.18 2.67 0.70
C ILE A 16 1.70 3.08 0.64
N LEU A 17 1.19 3.75 1.68
CA LEU A 17 -0.19 4.25 1.71
C LEU A 17 -0.46 5.28 0.61
N ASN A 18 0.47 6.20 0.35
CA ASN A 18 0.37 7.14 -0.77
C ASN A 18 0.37 6.42 -2.13
N GLY A 19 1.13 5.32 -2.25
CA GLY A 19 1.08 4.45 -3.43
C GLY A 19 -0.30 3.82 -3.63
N ILE A 20 -0.90 3.27 -2.57
CA ILE A 20 -2.27 2.71 -2.61
C ILE A 20 -3.27 3.78 -3.05
N TYR A 21 -3.21 4.98 -2.45
CA TYR A 21 -4.11 6.08 -2.82
C TYR A 21 -3.95 6.49 -4.29
N SER A 22 -2.71 6.55 -4.78
CA SER A 22 -2.41 6.89 -6.18
C SER A 22 -2.98 5.84 -7.15
N ASP A 23 -2.87 4.55 -6.82
CA ASP A 23 -3.48 3.47 -7.60
C ASP A 23 -5.00 3.63 -7.70
N MET A 24 -5.65 3.96 -6.58
CA MET A 24 -7.10 4.19 -6.56
C MET A 24 -7.50 5.39 -7.42
N LEU A 25 -6.75 6.50 -7.36
CA LEU A 25 -6.99 7.65 -8.23
C LEU A 25 -6.80 7.33 -9.71
N GLU A 26 -5.77 6.56 -10.05
CA GLU A 26 -5.52 6.10 -11.42
C GLU A 26 -6.73 5.32 -11.96
N ALA A 27 -7.26 4.37 -11.19
CA ALA A 27 -8.43 3.59 -11.59
C ALA A 27 -9.70 4.44 -11.77
N ILE A 28 -9.90 5.46 -10.92
CA ILE A 28 -11.05 6.37 -10.99
C ILE A 28 -10.94 7.27 -12.23
N HIS A 29 -9.76 7.84 -12.49
CA HIS A 29 -9.53 8.73 -13.62
C HIS A 29 -9.48 8.00 -14.96
N ALA A 30 -9.19 6.70 -14.97
CA ALA A 30 -9.15 5.89 -16.18
C ALA A 30 -10.54 5.49 -16.73
N LYS A 31 -11.64 6.09 -16.24
CA LYS A 31 -13.01 5.77 -16.69
C LYS A 31 -13.12 5.83 -18.22
N PRO A 32 -13.51 4.72 -18.90
CA PRO A 32 -13.56 4.67 -20.36
C PRO A 32 -14.84 5.31 -20.90
N ASP A 33 -14.84 5.65 -22.19
CA ASP A 33 -16.09 5.84 -22.92
C ASP A 33 -16.79 4.48 -23.08
N THR A 34 -17.98 4.35 -22.51
CA THR A 34 -18.76 3.10 -22.51
C THR A 34 -19.32 2.73 -23.89
N THR A 35 -19.23 3.63 -24.87
CA THR A 35 -19.65 3.37 -26.25
C THR A 35 -18.53 2.76 -27.10
N ASN A 36 -17.28 2.86 -26.64
CA ASN A 36 -16.11 2.29 -27.32
C ASN A 36 -15.69 0.97 -26.66
N VAL A 37 -15.99 -0.15 -27.33
CA VAL A 37 -15.70 -1.51 -26.84
C VAL A 37 -14.19 -1.76 -26.68
N GLU A 38 -13.36 -1.16 -27.52
CA GLU A 38 -11.90 -1.30 -27.44
C GLU A 38 -11.34 -0.59 -26.19
N GLU A 39 -11.82 0.63 -25.92
CA GLU A 39 -11.48 1.36 -24.70
C GLU A 39 -11.95 0.64 -23.43
N LEU A 40 -13.14 0.05 -23.46
CA LEU A 40 -13.64 -0.78 -22.36
C LEU A 40 -12.72 -1.98 -22.07
N ASN A 41 -12.29 -2.70 -23.10
CA ASN A 41 -11.38 -3.84 -22.93
C ASN A 41 -10.03 -3.41 -22.37
N ASN A 42 -9.46 -2.32 -22.88
CA ASN A 42 -8.22 -1.75 -22.38
C ASN A 42 -8.38 -1.30 -20.91
N TYR A 43 -9.50 -0.68 -20.57
CA TYR A 43 -9.83 -0.29 -19.21
C TYR A 43 -9.87 -1.49 -18.25
N PHE A 44 -10.53 -2.60 -18.62
CA PHE A 44 -10.58 -3.79 -17.76
C PHE A 44 -9.19 -4.39 -17.52
N GLY A 45 -8.35 -4.47 -18.54
CA GLY A 45 -6.96 -4.92 -18.41
C GLY A 45 -6.16 -4.03 -17.46
N ASN A 46 -6.29 -2.71 -17.61
CA ASN A 46 -5.60 -1.74 -16.77
C ASN A 46 -6.10 -1.79 -15.32
N VAL A 47 -7.41 -1.84 -15.08
CA VAL A 47 -8.01 -1.97 -13.74
C VAL A 47 -7.53 -3.24 -13.05
N TYR A 48 -7.46 -4.36 -13.76
CA TYR A 48 -6.93 -5.60 -13.19
C TYR A 48 -5.47 -5.44 -12.73
N GLY A 49 -4.63 -4.81 -13.54
CA GLY A 49 -3.25 -4.49 -13.19
C GLY A 49 -3.13 -3.58 -11.96
N ILE A 50 -3.95 -2.52 -11.91
CA ILE A 50 -4.00 -1.59 -10.78
C ILE A 50 -4.46 -2.29 -9.51
N LEU A 51 -5.51 -3.12 -9.57
CA LEU A 51 -6.02 -3.89 -8.43
C LEU A 51 -4.97 -4.86 -7.89
N ASN A 52 -4.26 -5.58 -8.77
CA ASN A 52 -3.20 -6.49 -8.36
C ASN A 52 -2.06 -5.75 -7.65
N ARG A 53 -1.61 -4.62 -8.20
CA ARG A 53 -0.59 -3.76 -7.58
C ARG A 53 -1.05 -3.21 -6.22
N THR A 54 -2.30 -2.79 -6.13
CA THR A 54 -2.92 -2.31 -4.89
C THR A 54 -2.93 -3.41 -3.82
N ALA A 55 -3.35 -4.62 -4.19
CA ALA A 55 -3.40 -5.75 -3.26
C ALA A 55 -2.02 -6.12 -2.70
N LEU A 56 -0.98 -6.08 -3.55
CA LEU A 56 0.40 -6.30 -3.11
C LEU A 56 0.86 -5.22 -2.12
N ARG A 57 0.61 -3.94 -2.42
CA ARG A 57 0.95 -2.84 -1.50
C ARG A 57 0.23 -2.94 -0.16
N VAL A 58 -1.05 -3.34 -0.17
CA VAL A 58 -1.85 -3.59 1.05
C VAL A 58 -1.25 -4.74 1.86
N LYS A 59 -0.82 -5.82 1.21
CA LYS A 59 -0.13 -6.93 1.87
C LYS A 59 1.19 -6.46 2.50
N ASP A 60 1.97 -5.65 1.80
CA ASP A 60 3.27 -5.18 2.27
C ASP A 60 3.13 -4.28 3.50
N ILE A 61 2.21 -3.30 3.47
CA ILE A 61 1.96 -2.44 4.65
C ILE A 61 1.43 -3.26 5.83
N LYS A 62 0.56 -4.23 5.59
CA LYS A 62 0.06 -5.12 6.65
C LYS A 62 1.21 -5.89 7.31
N ASN A 63 2.11 -6.46 6.52
CA ASN A 63 3.27 -7.20 7.04
C ASN A 63 4.21 -6.28 7.86
N LEU A 64 4.43 -5.04 7.41
CA LEU A 64 5.25 -4.06 8.13
C LEU A 64 4.65 -3.67 9.48
N LEU A 65 3.32 -3.51 9.55
CA LEU A 65 2.59 -3.20 10.77
C LEU A 65 2.51 -4.39 11.74
N GLU A 66 2.36 -5.62 11.22
CA GLU A 66 2.34 -6.84 12.05
C GLU A 66 3.71 -7.17 12.64
N ARG A 67 4.80 -6.89 11.91
CA ARG A 67 6.16 -7.03 12.45
C ARG A 67 6.35 -6.19 13.70
N ASP A 68 5.80 -4.98 13.72
CA ASP A 68 5.90 -4.07 14.87
C ASP A 68 5.09 -4.55 16.08
N LYS A 69 3.92 -5.16 15.85
CA LYS A 69 3.16 -5.79 16.95
C LYS A 69 3.95 -6.89 17.65
N LYS A 70 4.73 -7.68 16.91
CA LYS A 70 5.56 -8.75 17.50
C LYS A 70 6.68 -8.21 18.39
N PHE A 71 7.33 -7.12 17.98
CA PHE A 71 8.42 -6.51 18.78
C PHE A 71 7.96 -5.94 20.12
N ILE A 72 6.69 -5.53 20.27
CA ILE A 72 6.18 -4.92 21.51
C ILE A 72 5.94 -5.96 22.62
N HIS A 73 5.79 -7.26 22.29
CA HIS A 73 5.51 -8.31 23.28
C HIS A 73 6.75 -8.92 23.95
N GLU A 74 7.96 -8.70 23.45
CA GLU A 74 9.17 -9.38 23.94
C GLU A 74 9.99 -8.59 24.97
N THR A 75 9.57 -7.39 25.37
CA THR A 75 10.27 -6.63 26.44
C THR A 75 9.58 -6.81 27.79
N TRP A 76 9.64 -8.02 28.36
CA TRP A 76 9.44 -8.22 29.80
C TRP A 76 10.78 -8.60 30.43
N ASN A 77 11.40 -7.66 31.14
CA ASN A 77 12.55 -7.96 31.99
C ASN A 77 12.03 -8.31 33.38
N ALA A 78 12.23 -9.55 33.82
CA ALA A 78 11.99 -9.94 35.20
C ALA A 78 12.83 -9.06 36.14
N PRO A 79 12.28 -8.51 37.23
CA PRO A 79 13.09 -7.82 38.22
C PRO A 79 14.07 -8.81 38.87
N ALA A 80 15.33 -8.40 39.00
CA ALA A 80 16.36 -9.09 39.77
C ALA A 80 16.30 -8.69 41.25
#